data_AF-A0A9X8RBP4-F1
#
_entry.id   AF-A0A9X8RBP4-F1
#
_cell.length_a   1.000
_cell.length_b   1.000
_cell.length_c   1.000
_cell.angle_alpha   90.00
_cell.angle_beta   90.00
_cell.angle_gamma   90.00
#
_symmetry.space_group_name_H-M   'P 1'
#
loop_
_entity.id
_entity.type
_entity.pdbx_description
1 polymer ?
#
loop_
_entity_poly.entity_id
_entity_poly.type
_entity_poly.pdbx_seq_one_letter_code
_entity_poly.pdbx_strand_id
1 'polypeptide(L)'
;MAGKSNFFKGLKLLGAQKEQQLNGKIQDLLNNRELIEAVSDNARLQIPRINRMQEASERMSIIMNYPTKKDVASVAKLVIQLEEKIDSLEELVSTLVEDRGVLVRGNSSASNKRNASSRSKKKKSSWESNEIEARKKRVSDFINNSLLLSSQLPEVDSLGQGNSNV
;
A
#
# COMPACT_ATOMS: atom_id res chain seq x y z
N MET A 1 26.15 -22.56 49.80
CA MET A 1 25.63 -21.62 48.78
C MET A 1 24.18 -21.94 48.32
N ALA A 2 23.36 -22.64 49.12
CA ALA A 2 22.03 -23.11 48.69
C ALA A 2 20.84 -22.16 49.00
N GLY A 3 21.02 -21.16 49.88
CA GLY A 3 19.91 -20.28 50.30
C GLY A 3 19.51 -19.20 49.27
N LYS A 4 20.45 -18.74 48.43
CA LYS A 4 20.21 -17.64 47.48
C LYS A 4 19.37 -18.07 46.27
N SER A 5 19.47 -19.33 45.83
CA SER A 5 18.71 -19.85 44.68
C SER A 5 17.21 -20.04 44.99
N ASN A 6 16.88 -20.38 46.23
CA ASN A 6 15.50 -20.58 46.67
C ASN A 6 14.72 -19.26 46.79
N PHE A 7 15.39 -18.19 47.24
CA PHE A 7 14.79 -16.85 47.26
C PHE A 7 14.48 -16.33 45.85
N PHE A 8 15.41 -16.48 44.91
CA PHE A 8 15.21 -16.07 43.52
C PHE A 8 14.09 -16.87 42.83
N LYS A 9 13.99 -18.18 43.11
CA LYS A 9 12.87 -19.00 42.64
C LYS A 9 11.53 -18.53 43.20
N GLY A 10 11.47 -18.17 44.48
CA GLY A 10 10.28 -17.64 45.13
C GLY A 10 9.84 -16.29 44.54
N LEU A 11 10.78 -15.38 44.30
CA LEU A 11 10.50 -14.08 43.67
C LEU A 11 9.99 -14.24 42.24
N LYS A 12 10.60 -15.15 41.46
CA LYS A 12 10.16 -15.46 40.09
C LYS A 12 8.75 -16.04 40.05
N LEU A 13 8.40 -16.92 40.99
CA LEU A 13 7.07 -17.50 41.10
C LEU A 13 6.02 -16.44 41.45
N LEU A 14 6.34 -15.55 42.38
CA LEU A 14 5.45 -14.47 42.80
C LEU A 14 5.27 -13.41 41.72
N GLY A 15 6.34 -13.09 40.99
CA GLY A 15 6.29 -12.25 39.79
C GLY A 15 5.38 -12.83 38.71
N ALA A 16 5.55 -14.12 38.39
CA ALA A 16 4.73 -14.81 37.40
C ALA A 16 3.24 -14.86 37.81
N GLN A 17 2.94 -15.09 39.09
CA GLN A 17 1.56 -15.04 39.58
C GLN A 17 0.94 -13.64 39.47
N LYS A 18 1.70 -12.59 39.77
CA LYS A 18 1.21 -11.21 39.66
C LYS A 18 1.02 -10.78 38.21
N GLU A 19 1.91 -11.20 37.33
CA GLU A 19 1.79 -10.99 35.88
C GLU A 19 0.53 -11.68 35.34
N GLN A 20 0.29 -12.93 35.74
CA GLN A 20 -0.91 -13.67 35.32
C GLN A 20 -2.20 -13.02 35.83
N GLN A 21 -2.22 -12.52 37.07
CA GLN A 21 -3.36 -11.77 37.62
C GLN A 21 -3.60 -10.45 36.88
N LEU A 22 -2.53 -9.72 36.52
CA LEU A 22 -2.64 -8.48 35.76
C LEU A 22 -3.12 -8.76 34.33
N ASN A 23 -2.56 -9.75 33.67
CA ASN A 23 -2.99 -10.15 32.33
C ASN A 23 -4.47 -10.57 32.32
N GLY A 24 -4.93 -11.34 33.32
CA GLY A 24 -6.35 -11.67 33.47
C GLY A 24 -7.22 -10.41 33.57
N LYS A 25 -6.85 -9.47 34.45
CA LYS A 25 -7.60 -8.20 34.61
C LYS A 25 -7.61 -7.34 33.34
N ILE A 26 -6.49 -7.26 32.64
CA ILE A 26 -6.39 -6.53 31.37
C ILE A 26 -7.28 -7.19 30.32
N GLN A 27 -7.26 -8.51 30.25
CA GLN A 27 -8.05 -9.29 29.31
C GLN A 27 -9.56 -9.16 29.61
N ASP A 28 -9.95 -9.12 30.88
CA ASP A 28 -11.34 -8.89 31.30
C ASP A 28 -11.84 -7.48 30.95
N LEU A 29 -10.98 -6.46 31.11
CA LEU A 29 -11.30 -5.09 30.71
C LEU A 29 -11.39 -4.93 29.19
N LEU A 30 -10.50 -5.59 28.44
CA LEU A 30 -10.50 -5.55 26.97
C LEU A 30 -11.64 -6.36 26.35
N ASN A 31 -12.06 -7.46 26.98
CA ASN A 31 -13.20 -8.26 26.54
C ASN A 31 -14.55 -7.69 27.00
N ASN A 32 -14.58 -6.54 27.68
CA ASN A 32 -15.83 -5.91 28.01
C ASN A 32 -16.44 -5.25 26.76
N ARG A 33 -17.44 -5.93 26.19
CA ARG A 33 -18.18 -5.49 25.00
C ARG A 33 -18.77 -4.08 25.17
N GLU A 34 -19.18 -3.70 26.37
CA GLU A 34 -19.73 -2.37 26.67
C GLU A 34 -18.66 -1.27 26.56
N LEU A 35 -17.42 -1.55 26.96
CA LEU A 35 -16.31 -0.61 26.81
C LEU A 35 -15.91 -0.47 25.33
N ILE A 36 -15.87 -1.58 24.59
CA ILE A 36 -15.62 -1.54 23.15
C ILE A 36 -16.70 -0.73 22.43
N GLU A 37 -17.97 -0.96 22.77
CA GLU A 37 -19.11 -0.26 22.18
C GLU A 37 -19.08 1.24 22.52
N ALA A 38 -18.87 1.59 23.80
CA ALA A 38 -18.75 2.99 24.24
C ALA A 38 -17.57 3.73 23.59
N VAL A 39 -16.41 3.07 23.45
CA VAL A 39 -15.25 3.64 22.73
C VAL A 39 -15.56 3.80 21.25
N SER A 40 -16.25 2.83 20.64
CA SER A 40 -16.65 2.91 19.23
C SER A 40 -17.65 4.03 18.97
N ASP A 41 -18.60 4.26 19.88
CA ASP A 41 -19.59 5.32 19.79
C ASP A 41 -18.94 6.70 20.00
N ASN A 42 -18.00 6.79 20.94
CA ASN A 42 -17.20 7.99 21.12
C ASN A 42 -16.34 8.29 19.88
N ALA A 43 -15.72 7.27 19.29
CA ALA A 43 -14.99 7.41 18.03
C ALA A 43 -15.90 7.90 16.90
N ARG A 44 -17.13 7.35 16.78
CA ARG A 44 -18.14 7.80 15.80
C ARG A 44 -18.51 9.27 15.98
N LEU A 45 -18.62 9.75 17.22
CA LEU A 45 -18.88 11.17 17.53
C LEU A 45 -17.71 12.10 17.15
N GLN A 46 -16.49 11.58 17.05
CA GLN A 46 -15.32 12.35 16.65
C GLN A 46 -15.12 12.41 15.12
N ILE A 47 -15.70 11.46 14.36
CA ILE A 47 -15.62 11.44 12.88
C ILE A 47 -16.02 12.79 12.24
N PRO A 48 -17.12 13.47 12.64
CA PRO A 48 -17.48 14.77 12.07
C PRO A 48 -16.42 15.85 12.31
N ARG A 49 -15.70 15.81 13.44
CA ARG A 49 -14.62 16.77 13.73
C ARG A 49 -13.42 16.51 12.83
N ILE A 50 -13.05 15.25 12.66
CA ILE A 50 -11.95 14.83 11.77
C ILE A 50 -12.28 15.24 10.32
N ASN A 51 -13.51 15.01 9.87
CA ASN A 51 -13.95 15.40 8.53
C ASN A 51 -13.86 16.92 8.31
N ARG A 52 -14.24 17.73 9.31
CA ARG A 52 -14.10 19.19 9.23
C ARG A 52 -12.64 19.63 9.18
N MET A 53 -11.76 18.97 9.94
CA MET A 53 -10.31 19.25 9.88
C MET A 53 -9.74 18.88 8.51
N GLN A 54 -10.16 17.75 7.93
CA GLN A 54 -9.76 17.36 6.59
C GLN A 54 -10.25 18.37 5.54
N GLU A 55 -11.49 18.83 5.63
CA GLU A 55 -12.04 19.84 4.71
C GLU A 55 -11.31 21.19 4.86
N ALA A 56 -10.98 21.60 6.08
CA ALA A 56 -10.18 22.80 6.32
C ALA A 56 -8.76 22.65 5.72
N SER A 57 -8.14 21.48 5.86
CA SER A 57 -6.85 21.16 5.25
C SER A 57 -6.93 21.20 3.72
N GLU A 58 -8.02 20.71 3.12
CA GLU A 58 -8.23 20.81 1.68
C GLU A 58 -8.39 22.26 1.22
N ARG A 59 -9.13 23.09 1.96
CA ARG A 59 -9.27 24.52 1.63
C ARG A 59 -7.94 25.27 1.77
N MET A 60 -7.15 24.94 2.78
CA MET A 60 -5.83 25.54 2.98
C MET A 60 -4.85 25.15 1.87
N SER A 61 -4.99 23.94 1.32
CA SER A 61 -4.14 23.46 0.22
C SER A 61 -4.22 24.33 -1.03
N ILE A 62 -5.37 24.99 -1.27
CA ILE A 62 -5.56 25.89 -2.40
C ILE A 62 -4.66 27.13 -2.25
N ILE A 63 -4.54 27.66 -1.03
CA ILE A 63 -3.74 28.85 -0.74
C ILE A 63 -2.25 28.50 -0.72
N MET A 64 -1.91 27.39 -0.06
CA MET A 64 -0.53 26.97 0.17
C MET A 64 0.05 26.13 -0.98
N ASN A 65 -0.76 25.79 -1.97
CA ASN A 65 -0.41 25.02 -3.16
C ASN A 65 0.34 23.71 -2.86
N TYR A 66 -0.15 22.94 -1.88
CA TYR A 66 0.36 21.60 -1.60
C TYR A 66 -0.64 20.53 -2.05
N PRO A 67 -0.18 19.34 -2.49
CA PRO A 67 -1.08 18.29 -2.97
C PRO A 67 -1.89 17.67 -1.83
N THR A 68 -3.20 17.47 -2.04
CA THR A 68 -4.08 16.79 -1.07
C THR A 68 -4.22 15.30 -1.34
N LYS A 69 -4.75 14.56 -0.35
CA LYS A 69 -5.11 13.15 -0.52
C LYS A 69 -6.09 12.93 -1.68
N LYS A 70 -7.01 13.86 -1.91
CA LYS A 70 -7.98 13.76 -3.02
C LYS A 70 -7.31 13.94 -4.37
N ASP A 71 -6.34 14.83 -4.49
CA ASP A 71 -5.61 15.06 -5.74
C ASP A 71 -4.80 13.82 -6.11
N VAL A 72 -4.07 13.24 -5.14
CA VAL A 72 -3.30 12.01 -5.34
C VAL A 72 -4.21 10.85 -5.76
N ALA A 73 -5.38 10.69 -5.12
CA ALA A 73 -6.34 9.67 -5.49
C ALA A 73 -6.93 9.88 -6.90
N SER A 74 -7.18 11.14 -7.28
CA SER A 74 -7.70 11.49 -8.60
C SER A 74 -6.68 11.21 -9.69
N VAL A 75 -5.41 11.56 -9.46
CA VAL A 75 -4.31 11.23 -10.38
C VAL A 75 -4.15 9.72 -10.52
N ALA A 76 -4.17 8.97 -9.40
CA ALA A 76 -4.10 7.51 -9.45
C ALA A 76 -5.25 6.89 -10.27
N LYS A 77 -6.47 7.42 -10.13
CA LYS A 77 -7.62 6.98 -10.93
C LYS A 77 -7.41 7.24 -12.42
N LEU A 78 -6.90 8.40 -12.80
CA LEU A 78 -6.59 8.73 -14.19
C LEU A 78 -5.52 7.81 -14.77
N VAL A 79 -4.49 7.47 -13.97
CA VAL A 79 -3.45 6.51 -14.36
C VAL A 79 -4.06 5.15 -14.63
N ILE A 80 -4.90 4.63 -13.73
CA ILE A 80 -5.58 3.33 -13.94
C ILE A 80 -6.39 3.35 -15.24
N GLN A 81 -7.16 4.41 -15.48
CA GLN A 81 -7.96 4.54 -16.71
C GLN A 81 -7.11 4.63 -17.98
N LEU A 82 -5.92 5.23 -17.88
CA LEU A 82 -4.96 5.28 -18.99
C LEU A 82 -4.41 3.90 -19.29
N GLU A 83 -4.01 3.13 -18.27
CA GLU A 83 -3.54 1.75 -18.43
C GLU A 83 -4.62 0.88 -19.09
N GLU A 84 -5.87 0.93 -18.60
CA GLU A 84 -7.00 0.19 -19.20
C GLU A 84 -7.21 0.54 -20.69
N LYS A 85 -7.03 1.81 -21.06
CA LYS A 85 -7.14 2.26 -22.45
C LYS A 85 -5.96 1.78 -23.29
N ILE A 86 -4.74 1.79 -22.75
CA ILE A 86 -3.55 1.28 -23.42
C ILE A 86 -3.74 -0.22 -23.69
N ASP A 87 -4.17 -1.00 -22.70
CA ASP A 87 -4.45 -2.42 -22.85
C ASP A 87 -5.47 -2.68 -23.97
N SER A 88 -6.54 -1.88 -24.03
CA SER A 88 -7.56 -2.01 -25.10
C SER A 88 -7.01 -1.70 -26.50
N LEU A 89 -6.06 -0.76 -26.60
CA LEU A 89 -5.39 -0.44 -27.86
C LEU A 89 -4.40 -1.54 -28.25
N GLU A 90 -3.69 -2.11 -27.29
CA GLU A 90 -2.78 -3.24 -27.53
C GLU A 90 -3.54 -4.48 -28.01
N GLU A 91 -4.72 -4.75 -27.46
CA GLU A 91 -5.62 -5.81 -27.93
C GLU A 91 -6.10 -5.53 -29.36
N LEU A 92 -6.52 -4.30 -29.65
CA LEU A 92 -6.93 -3.91 -31.01
C LEU A 92 -5.79 -4.03 -32.02
N VAL A 93 -4.58 -3.61 -31.65
CA VAL A 93 -3.39 -3.76 -32.50
C VAL A 93 -3.06 -5.23 -32.70
N SER A 94 -3.15 -6.04 -31.64
CA SER A 94 -2.89 -7.49 -31.72
C SER A 94 -3.88 -8.19 -32.65
N THR A 95 -5.19 -7.90 -32.52
CA THR A 95 -6.22 -8.45 -33.39
C THR A 95 -6.03 -8.02 -34.84
N LEU A 96 -5.73 -6.74 -35.11
CA LEU A 96 -5.43 -6.26 -36.47
C LEU A 96 -4.20 -6.93 -37.09
N VAL A 97 -3.14 -7.16 -36.30
CA VAL A 97 -1.93 -7.87 -36.76
C VAL A 97 -2.23 -9.34 -37.04
N GLU A 98 -3.03 -9.99 -36.19
CA GLU A 98 -3.47 -11.37 -36.39
C GLU A 98 -4.35 -11.49 -37.65
N ASP A 99 -5.33 -10.62 -37.83
CA ASP A 99 -6.21 -10.59 -39.01
C ASP A 99 -5.43 -10.39 -40.31
N ARG A 100 -4.43 -9.51 -40.30
CA ARG A 100 -3.53 -9.30 -41.45
C ARG A 100 -2.64 -10.51 -41.71
N GLY A 101 -2.17 -11.19 -40.66
CA GLY A 101 -1.44 -12.45 -40.74
C GLY A 101 -2.29 -13.61 -41.30
N VAL A 102 -3.59 -13.62 -41.01
CA VAL A 102 -4.55 -14.60 -41.54
C VAL A 102 -4.86 -14.32 -43.02
N LEU A 103 -5.04 -13.06 -43.42
CA LEU A 103 -5.27 -12.66 -44.82
C LEU A 103 -4.08 -13.00 -45.74
N VAL A 104 -2.84 -12.83 -45.27
CA VAL A 104 -1.64 -13.21 -46.04
C VAL A 104 -1.52 -14.74 -46.19
N ARG A 105 -2.04 -15.52 -45.23
CA ARG A 105 -2.02 -16.99 -45.26
C ARG A 105 -3.18 -17.60 -46.05
N GLY A 106 -4.29 -16.87 -46.20
CA GLY A 106 -5.46 -17.27 -47.00
C GLY A 106 -5.27 -17.21 -48.52
N ASN A 107 -4.35 -16.35 -49.01
CA ASN A 107 -4.07 -16.23 -50.45
C ASN A 107 -2.96 -17.17 -50.96
N SER A 108 -2.36 -17.99 -50.09
CA SER A 108 -1.29 -18.94 -50.45
C SER A 108 -1.76 -20.38 -50.65
N SER A 109 -3.07 -20.66 -50.65
CA SER A 109 -3.63 -21.99 -50.89
C SER A 109 -3.75 -22.33 -52.38
N ALA A 110 -2.66 -22.17 -53.12
CA ALA A 110 -2.49 -22.77 -54.44
C ALA A 110 -1.00 -23.05 -54.72
N SER A 111 -0.32 -23.84 -53.89
CA SER A 111 0.71 -24.78 -54.36
C SER A 111 1.34 -25.60 -53.23
N ASN A 112 1.59 -26.86 -53.57
CA ASN A 112 2.50 -27.81 -52.94
C ASN A 112 2.19 -28.37 -51.54
N LYS A 113 1.54 -29.54 -51.59
CA LYS A 113 2.00 -30.74 -50.86
C LYS A 113 3.54 -30.82 -50.86
N ARG A 114 4.15 -30.87 -49.68
CA ARG A 114 5.19 -31.84 -49.25
C ARG A 114 5.75 -31.45 -47.87
N ASN A 115 5.59 -32.37 -46.92
CA ASN A 115 6.50 -32.80 -45.87
C ASN A 115 7.35 -31.75 -45.12
N ALA A 116 7.14 -31.60 -43.81
CA ALA A 116 8.16 -31.88 -42.78
C ALA A 116 7.67 -31.49 -41.39
N SER A 117 8.00 -32.36 -40.44
CA SER A 117 7.67 -32.35 -39.02
C SER A 117 8.36 -31.26 -38.19
N SER A 118 7.80 -31.09 -36.99
CA SER A 118 8.44 -30.72 -35.72
C SER A 118 8.38 -29.25 -35.25
N ARG A 119 7.47 -29.05 -34.28
CA ARG A 119 7.76 -28.63 -32.89
C ARG A 119 8.34 -27.23 -32.68
N SER A 120 7.45 -26.27 -32.45
CA SER A 120 7.70 -25.12 -31.55
C SER A 120 6.40 -24.62 -30.92
N LYS A 121 6.03 -25.22 -29.79
CA LYS A 121 4.99 -24.69 -28.90
C LYS A 121 5.64 -23.76 -27.87
N LYS A 122 5.14 -22.52 -27.82
CA LYS A 122 4.77 -21.77 -26.61
C LYS A 122 5.90 -21.41 -25.62
N LYS A 123 6.43 -20.18 -25.73
CA LYS A 123 7.06 -19.42 -24.63
C LYS A 123 6.75 -17.92 -24.80
N LYS A 124 5.57 -17.46 -24.38
CA LYS A 124 5.24 -16.02 -24.24
C LYS A 124 4.91 -15.61 -22.79
N SER A 125 4.45 -16.53 -21.94
CA SER A 125 3.97 -16.22 -20.58
C SER A 125 5.05 -16.00 -19.51
N SER A 126 6.34 -16.16 -19.82
CA SER A 126 7.41 -16.05 -18.81
C SER A 126 8.03 -14.67 -18.72
N TRP A 127 7.90 -13.85 -19.77
CA TRP A 127 8.50 -12.51 -19.81
C TRP A 127 7.57 -11.47 -19.17
N GLU A 128 6.27 -11.61 -19.40
CA GLU A 128 5.23 -10.71 -18.90
C GLU A 128 5.10 -10.76 -17.36
N SER A 129 5.19 -11.95 -16.76
CA SER A 129 5.19 -12.11 -15.30
C SER A 129 6.39 -11.44 -14.63
N ASN A 130 7.58 -11.54 -15.24
CA ASN A 130 8.79 -10.91 -14.70
C ASN A 130 8.73 -9.37 -14.81
N GLU A 131 8.08 -8.84 -15.84
CA GLU A 131 7.95 -7.40 -16.02
C GLU A 131 6.92 -6.80 -15.05
N ILE A 132 5.79 -7.47 -14.85
CA ILE A 132 4.78 -7.07 -13.86
C ILE A 132 5.35 -7.09 -12.44
N GLU A 133 6.16 -8.10 -12.10
CA GLU A 133 6.79 -8.21 -10.78
C GLU A 133 7.88 -7.15 -10.57
N ALA A 134 8.67 -6.86 -11.61
CA ALA A 134 9.64 -5.77 -11.59
C ALA A 134 8.97 -4.38 -11.45
N ARG A 135 7.81 -4.17 -12.09
CA ARG A 135 7.03 -2.92 -11.98
C ARG A 135 6.46 -2.75 -10.56
N LYS A 136 5.89 -3.80 -9.97
CA LYS A 136 5.39 -3.79 -8.57
C LYS A 136 6.50 -3.43 -7.59
N LYS A 137 7.70 -3.99 -7.78
CA LYS A 137 8.86 -3.70 -6.94
C LYS A 137 9.27 -2.23 -7.02
N ARG A 138 9.34 -1.64 -8.22
CA ARG A 138 9.69 -0.21 -8.39
C ARG A 138 8.68 0.73 -7.72
N VAL A 139 7.38 0.44 -7.82
CA VAL A 139 6.34 1.24 -7.17
C VAL A 139 6.45 1.13 -5.64
N SER A 140 6.66 -0.07 -5.12
CA SER A 140 6.89 -0.29 -3.69
C SER A 140 8.13 0.47 -3.19
N ASP A 141 9.24 0.39 -3.92
CA ASP A 141 10.48 1.08 -3.58
C ASP A 141 10.31 2.61 -3.60
N PHE A 142 9.56 3.15 -4.56
CA PHE A 142 9.23 4.58 -4.62
C PHE A 142 8.42 5.05 -3.40
N ILE A 143 7.39 4.29 -3.01
CA ILE A 143 6.55 4.62 -1.84
C ILE A 143 7.39 4.58 -0.57
N ASN A 144 8.19 3.54 -0.37
CA ASN A 144 9.02 3.39 0.83
C ASN A 144 10.07 4.51 0.94
N ASN A 145 10.72 4.86 -0.19
CA ASN A 145 11.70 5.94 -0.20
C ASN A 145 11.06 7.31 0.00
N SER A 146 9.86 7.55 -0.55
CA SER A 146 9.12 8.79 -0.32
C SER A 146 8.69 8.95 1.14
N LEU A 147 8.24 7.86 1.77
CA LEU A 147 7.87 7.86 3.20
C LEU A 147 9.11 8.05 4.09
N LEU A 148 10.24 7.44 3.76
CA LEU A 148 11.52 7.67 4.46
C LEU A 148 11.96 9.13 4.37
N LEU A 149 11.92 9.74 3.18
CA LEU A 149 12.23 11.17 3.02
C LEU A 149 11.30 12.07 3.84
N SER A 150 10.01 11.71 3.97
CA SER A 150 9.09 12.47 4.82
C SER A 150 9.39 12.36 6.32
N SER A 151 10.05 11.27 6.74
CA SER A 151 10.50 11.07 8.13
C SER A 151 11.84 11.75 8.43
N GLN A 152 12.55 12.22 7.41
CA GLN A 152 13.84 12.94 7.50
C GLN A 152 13.69 14.40 7.10
N LEU A 153 12.66 15.07 7.61
CA LEU A 153 12.70 16.52 7.72
C LEU A 153 13.57 16.88 8.93
N PRO A 154 14.54 17.81 8.81
CA PRO A 154 15.23 18.34 9.98
C PRO A 154 14.19 18.99 10.89
N GLU A 155 14.26 18.69 12.20
CA GLU A 155 13.54 19.45 13.20
C GLU A 155 13.92 20.92 13.01
N VAL A 156 12.94 21.74 12.65
CA VAL A 156 13.12 23.18 12.53
C VAL A 156 13.23 23.68 13.96
N ASP A 157 14.47 23.78 14.44
CA ASP A 157 14.77 24.41 15.71
C ASP A 157 14.12 25.79 15.74
N SER A 158 13.21 25.94 16.70
CA SER A 158 12.56 27.18 17.07
C SER A 158 13.60 28.26 17.36
N LEU A 159 13.80 29.18 16.42
CA LEU A 159 14.57 30.40 16.63
C LEU A 159 13.78 31.60 16.10
N GLY A 160 13.15 32.28 17.04
CA GLY A 160 12.40 33.51 16.82
C GLY A 160 11.92 34.10 18.15
N GLN A 161 12.80 34.14 19.15
CA GLN A 161 12.60 34.98 20.32
C GLN A 161 12.48 36.43 19.85
N GLY A 162 11.38 37.07 20.21
CA GLY A 162 11.22 38.51 20.07
C GLY A 162 12.26 39.22 20.93
N ASN A 163 13.08 40.05 20.29
CA ASN A 163 13.75 41.14 20.96
C ASN A 163 12.94 42.41 20.73
N SER A 164 12.15 42.77 21.73
CA SER A 164 11.79 44.15 22.00
C SER A 164 13.06 44.88 22.45
N ASN A 165 13.57 45.80 21.63
CA ASN A 165 14.24 47.03 22.03
C ASN A 165 14.71 47.75 20.76
N VAL A 166 13.95 48.76 20.35
CA VAL A 166 14.30 50.15 19.99
C VAL A 166 13.07 50.76 19.31
#